data_AF-A0A2V8J1F2-F1
#
_entry.id   AF-A0A2V8J1F2-F1
#
_cell.length_a   1.000
_cell.length_b   1.000
_cell.length_c   1.000
_cell.angle_alpha   90.00
_cell.angle_beta   90.00
_cell.angle_gamma   90.00
#
_symmetry.space_group_name_H-M   'P 1'
#
loop_
_entity.id
_entity.type
_entity.pdbx_description
1 polymer ?
#
loop_
_entity_poly.entity_id
_entity_poly.type
_entity_poly.pdbx_seq_one_letter_code
_entity_poly.pdbx_strand_id
1 'polypeptide(L)'
;MTTNSWLGPVIPEMKELTDFDIRYAKQLAGPEAVASAQQLAAAFAAFPMMKNAMAKMQQEGSKLQGTPLETTTVFESVKSKEQMAEMQQQQQSSGGGIGGMLARKIAKKEEPKARATIVTLHNEYLEVSKSVAASDVALPADFKEKK
;
A
#
# COMPACT_ATOMS: atom_id res chain seq x y z
N MET A 1 -4.69 5.30 -3.42
CA MET A 1 -4.11 3.95 -3.56
C MET A 1 -5.06 3.16 -4.44
N THR A 2 -4.54 2.56 -5.49
CA THR A 2 -5.30 1.73 -6.44
C THR A 2 -4.63 0.36 -6.48
N THR A 3 -5.42 -0.71 -6.36
CA THR A 3 -4.92 -2.08 -6.35
C THR A 3 -5.61 -2.86 -7.46
N ASN A 4 -4.82 -3.50 -8.32
CA ASN A 4 -5.29 -4.44 -9.33
C ASN A 4 -4.72 -5.81 -8.99
N SER A 5 -5.59 -6.80 -8.79
CA SER A 5 -5.20 -8.15 -8.40
C SER A 5 -5.83 -9.18 -9.32
N TRP A 6 -5.02 -10.14 -9.77
CA TRP A 6 -5.50 -11.30 -10.52
C TRP A 6 -5.68 -12.48 -9.57
N LEU A 7 -6.94 -12.92 -9.41
CA LEU A 7 -7.30 -14.03 -8.53
C LEU A 7 -7.31 -15.33 -9.33
N GLY A 8 -6.46 -16.26 -8.93
CA GLY A 8 -6.47 -17.64 -9.43
C GLY A 8 -7.35 -18.57 -8.58
N PRO A 9 -7.31 -19.88 -8.87
CA PRO A 9 -7.92 -20.90 -8.00
C PRO A 9 -7.42 -20.78 -6.56
N VAL A 10 -8.23 -21.27 -5.61
CA VAL A 10 -7.81 -21.30 -4.20
C VAL A 10 -6.66 -22.30 -4.05
N ILE A 11 -5.49 -21.79 -3.65
CA ILE A 11 -4.30 -22.58 -3.31
C ILE A 11 -4.22 -22.68 -1.77
N PRO A 12 -4.53 -23.83 -1.16
CA PRO A 12 -4.56 -23.98 0.30
C PRO A 12 -3.22 -23.66 0.98
N GLU A 13 -2.09 -23.98 0.33
CA GLU A 13 -0.75 -23.70 0.83
C GLU A 13 -0.51 -22.20 1.09
N MET A 14 -1.09 -21.33 0.26
CA MET A 14 -0.96 -19.88 0.41
C MET A 14 -1.71 -19.36 1.64
N LYS A 15 -2.78 -20.06 2.05
CA LYS A 15 -3.49 -19.73 3.29
C LYS A 15 -2.64 -20.07 4.52
N GLU A 16 -1.90 -21.16 4.50
CA GLU A 16 -1.03 -21.56 5.61
C GLU A 16 0.09 -20.54 5.83
N LEU A 17 0.76 -20.10 4.76
CA LEU A 17 1.75 -19.02 4.79
C LEU A 17 1.18 -17.74 5.40
N THR A 18 -0.01 -17.33 4.94
CA THR A 18 -0.66 -16.12 5.47
C THR A 18 -1.01 -16.27 6.96
N ASP A 19 -1.53 -17.43 7.36
CA ASP A 19 -1.87 -17.70 8.76
C ASP A 19 -0.60 -17.76 9.64
N PHE A 20 0.51 -18.27 9.12
CA PHE A 20 1.82 -18.27 9.78
C PHE A 20 2.33 -16.85 9.98
N ASP A 21 2.35 -16.01 8.94
CA ASP A 21 2.82 -14.62 9.01
C ASP A 21 2.04 -13.82 10.07
N ILE A 22 0.72 -14.03 10.15
CA ILE A 22 -0.11 -13.40 11.18
C ILE A 22 0.30 -13.85 12.58
N ARG A 23 0.53 -15.15 12.80
CA ARG A 23 0.95 -15.67 14.11
C ARG A 23 2.34 -15.17 14.48
N TYR A 24 3.26 -15.18 13.53
CA TYR A 24 4.63 -14.74 13.71
C TYR A 24 4.68 -13.24 14.04
N ALA A 25 3.98 -12.41 13.27
CA ALA A 25 3.87 -10.98 13.54
C ALA A 25 3.25 -10.69 14.91
N LYS A 26 2.18 -11.42 15.30
CA LYS A 26 1.58 -11.29 16.63
C LYS A 26 2.57 -11.60 17.75
N GLN A 27 3.42 -12.61 17.57
CA GLN A 27 4.40 -13.00 18.57
C GLN A 27 5.56 -12.00 18.66
N LEU A 28 5.99 -11.44 17.53
CA LEU A 28 7.04 -10.41 17.46
C LEU A 28 6.61 -9.05 18.00
N ALA A 29 5.33 -8.68 17.82
CA ALA A 29 4.82 -7.35 18.12
C ALA A 29 4.97 -6.97 19.62
N GLY A 30 5.12 -7.97 20.51
CA GLY A 30 5.41 -7.77 21.92
C GLY A 30 4.31 -7.03 22.70
N PRO A 31 4.52 -6.76 24.00
CA PRO A 31 3.54 -6.06 24.84
C PRO A 31 3.28 -4.61 24.40
N GLU A 32 4.26 -3.93 23.79
CA GLU A 32 4.12 -2.55 23.32
C GLU A 32 3.11 -2.40 22.17
N ALA A 33 2.98 -3.40 21.31
CA ALA A 33 1.98 -3.36 20.23
C ALA A 33 0.54 -3.43 20.74
N VAL A 34 0.31 -3.98 21.93
CA VAL A 34 -1.03 -4.01 22.54
C VAL A 34 -1.44 -2.58 22.93
N ALA A 35 -0.55 -1.84 23.60
CA ALA A 35 -0.76 -0.44 23.98
C ALA A 35 -0.96 0.46 22.75
N SER A 36 -0.18 0.26 21.69
CA SER A 36 -0.34 1.01 20.43
C SER A 36 -1.63 0.64 19.69
N ALA A 37 -2.10 -0.61 19.77
CA ALA A 37 -3.36 -1.03 19.17
C ALA A 37 -4.59 -0.38 19.82
N GLN A 38 -4.58 -0.10 21.12
CA GLN A 38 -5.68 0.64 21.77
C GLN A 38 -5.70 2.12 21.37
N GLN A 39 -4.54 2.76 21.23
CA GLN A 39 -4.46 4.12 20.71
C GLN A 39 -4.87 4.18 19.23
N LEU A 40 -4.46 3.18 18.45
CA LEU A 40 -4.87 3.03 17.05
C LEU A 40 -6.38 2.81 16.93
N ALA A 41 -6.98 2.01 17.82
CA ALA A 41 -8.43 1.78 17.86
C ALA A 41 -9.20 3.06 18.22
N ALA A 42 -8.70 3.86 19.16
CA ALA A 42 -9.27 5.16 19.49
C ALA A 42 -9.15 6.16 18.32
N ALA A 43 -8.01 6.16 17.61
CA ALA A 43 -7.81 6.96 16.41
C ALA A 43 -8.77 6.52 15.28
N PHE A 44 -8.96 5.21 15.07
CA PHE A 44 -9.92 4.71 14.09
C PHE A 44 -11.37 5.06 14.43
N ALA A 45 -11.73 5.08 15.71
CA ALA A 45 -13.07 5.50 16.16
C ALA A 45 -13.35 6.99 15.87
N ALA A 46 -12.31 7.84 15.86
CA ALA A 46 -12.42 9.27 15.56
C ALA A 46 -12.53 9.58 14.05
N PHE A 47 -12.21 8.63 13.15
CA PHE A 47 -12.31 8.80 11.70
C PHE A 47 -13.46 7.97 11.10
N PRO A 48 -14.70 8.50 11.08
CA PRO A 48 -15.89 7.75 10.64
C PRO A 48 -15.85 7.32 9.17
N MET A 49 -15.07 7.98 8.30
CA MET A 49 -14.86 7.51 6.92
C MET A 49 -14.17 6.15 6.87
N MET A 50 -13.27 5.85 7.81
CA MET A 50 -12.56 4.57 7.87
C MET A 50 -13.52 3.42 8.19
N LYS A 51 -14.50 3.67 9.06
CA LYS A 51 -15.53 2.68 9.42
C LYS A 51 -16.35 2.25 8.21
N ASN A 52 -16.75 3.21 7.37
CA ASN A 52 -17.49 2.92 6.13
C ASN A 52 -16.63 2.16 5.11
N ALA A 53 -15.35 2.52 4.99
CA ALA A 53 -14.40 1.81 4.12
C ALA A 53 -14.18 0.36 4.60
N MET A 54 -14.02 0.13 5.91
CA MET A 54 -13.88 -1.21 6.48
C MET A 54 -15.15 -2.04 6.29
N ALA A 55 -16.33 -1.48 6.52
CA ALA A 55 -17.59 -2.18 6.31
C ALA A 55 -17.75 -2.62 4.83
N LYS A 56 -17.42 -1.74 3.89
CA LYS A 56 -17.44 -2.06 2.46
C LYS A 56 -16.39 -3.12 2.09
N MET A 57 -15.20 -3.05 2.67
CA MET A 57 -14.15 -4.06 2.49
C MET A 57 -14.57 -5.42 3.02
N GLN A 58 -15.27 -5.48 4.15
CA GLN A 58 -15.75 -6.73 4.73
C GLN A 58 -16.89 -7.34 3.88
N GLN A 59 -17.77 -6.49 3.34
CA GLN A 59 -18.86 -6.91 2.45
C GLN A 59 -18.37 -7.40 1.09
N GLU A 60 -17.47 -6.65 0.44
CA GLU A 60 -16.94 -7.01 -0.89
C GLU A 60 -15.83 -8.06 -0.80
N GLY A 61 -15.06 -8.09 0.30
CA GLY A 61 -13.98 -9.05 0.52
C GLY A 61 -14.46 -10.50 0.59
N SER A 62 -15.66 -10.75 1.12
CA SER A 62 -16.26 -12.09 1.12
C SER A 62 -16.63 -12.60 -0.29
N LYS A 63 -16.75 -11.70 -1.26
CA LYS A 63 -17.01 -12.04 -2.67
C LYS A 63 -15.73 -12.33 -3.44
N LEU A 64 -14.58 -11.88 -2.94
CA LEU A 64 -13.26 -12.15 -3.51
C LEU A 64 -12.81 -13.54 -3.06
N GLN A 65 -13.16 -14.55 -3.85
CA GLN A 65 -12.72 -15.93 -3.63
C GLN A 65 -11.59 -16.26 -4.59
N GLY A 66 -10.45 -16.71 -4.07
CA GLY A 66 -9.28 -17.08 -4.86
C GLY A 66 -7.98 -16.65 -4.20
N THR A 67 -6.87 -17.17 -4.70
CA THR A 67 -5.53 -16.74 -4.28
C THR A 67 -5.06 -15.62 -5.23
N PRO A 68 -4.66 -14.44 -4.71
CA PRO A 68 -4.07 -13.41 -5.56
C PRO A 68 -2.71 -13.89 -6.08
N LEU A 69 -2.63 -14.16 -7.38
CA LEU A 69 -1.40 -14.62 -8.04
C LEU A 69 -0.54 -13.45 -8.51
N GLU A 70 -1.16 -12.33 -8.85
CA GLU A 70 -0.47 -11.10 -9.20
C GLU A 70 -1.21 -9.93 -8.57
N THR A 71 -0.48 -8.98 -7.99
CA THR A 71 -1.03 -7.76 -7.40
C THR A 71 -0.15 -6.57 -7.73
N THR A 72 -0.73 -5.62 -8.47
CA THR A 72 -0.14 -4.31 -8.74
C THR A 72 -0.81 -3.27 -7.87
N THR A 73 -0.03 -2.62 -6.99
CA THR A 73 -0.52 -1.53 -6.12
C THR A 73 0.16 -0.23 -6.49
N VAL A 74 -0.65 0.78 -6.84
CA VAL A 74 -0.18 2.13 -7.16
C VAL A 74 -0.55 3.08 -6.03
N PHE A 75 0.46 3.71 -5.43
CA PHE A 75 0.29 4.79 -4.48
C PHE A 75 0.38 6.13 -5.21
N GLU A 76 -0.68 6.93 -5.08
CA GLU A 76 -0.79 8.25 -5.71
C GLU A 76 -1.03 9.30 -4.64
N SER A 77 -0.31 10.42 -4.73
CA SER A 77 -0.68 11.66 -4.06
C SER A 77 -1.75 12.35 -4.89
N VAL A 78 -2.85 12.76 -4.25
CA VAL A 78 -3.92 13.54 -4.88
C VAL A 78 -3.98 14.88 -4.18
N LYS A 79 -3.77 15.98 -4.93
CA LYS A 79 -3.89 17.33 -4.39
C LYS A 79 -5.35 17.67 -4.12
N SER A 80 -5.62 18.41 -3.04
CA SER A 80 -6.99 18.88 -2.75
C SER A 80 -7.45 19.91 -3.78
N LYS A 81 -8.77 20.16 -3.85
CA LYS A 81 -9.33 21.16 -4.77
C LYS A 81 -8.83 22.56 -4.46
N GLU A 82 -8.63 22.88 -3.17
CA GLU A 82 -8.08 24.17 -2.74
C GLU A 82 -6.62 24.33 -3.18
N GLN A 83 -5.79 23.29 -3.01
CA GLN A 83 -4.38 23.30 -3.45
C GLN A 83 -4.22 23.42 -4.97
N MET A 84 -5.18 22.88 -5.72
CA MET A 84 -5.23 23.02 -7.18
C MET A 84 -5.65 24.44 -7.60
N ALA A 85 -6.59 25.06 -6.86
CA ALA A 85 -7.03 26.43 -7.11
C ALA A 85 -5.94 27.47 -6.77
N GLU A 86 -5.18 27.26 -5.68
CA GLU A 86 -4.04 28.11 -5.33
C GLU A 86 -2.90 28.02 -6.36
N MET A 87 -2.61 26.82 -6.88
CA MET A 87 -1.63 26.66 -7.97
C MET A 87 -2.07 27.36 -9.26
N GLN A 88 -3.37 27.36 -9.58
CA GLN A 88 -3.92 28.08 -10.73
C GLN A 88 -3.86 29.61 -10.53
N GLN A 89 -4.14 30.11 -9.31
CA GLN A 89 -4.03 31.52 -8.98
C GLN A 89 -2.57 32.02 -8.98
N GLN A 90 -1.62 31.22 -8.46
CA GLN A 90 -0.19 31.54 -8.52
C GLN A 90 0.35 31.55 -9.97
N GLN A 91 -0.13 30.68 -10.85
CA GLN A 91 0.19 30.73 -12.29
C GLN A 91 -0.41 31.94 -13.01
N GLN A 92 -1.50 32.53 -12.51
CA GLN A 92 -2.07 33.76 -13.05
C GLN A 92 -1.36 35.04 -12.57
N SER A 93 -0.73 35.02 -11.39
CA SER A 93 -0.09 36.17 -10.76
C SER A 93 1.31 36.52 -11.31
N SER A 94 2.02 35.60 -11.97
CA SER A 94 3.46 35.76 -12.28
C SER A 94 3.83 36.49 -13.60
N GLY A 95 2.93 37.25 -14.24
CA GLY A 95 3.09 37.56 -15.68
C GLY A 95 2.83 38.98 -16.19
N GLY A 96 2.95 40.04 -15.38
CA GLY A 96 2.59 41.41 -15.79
C GLY A 96 3.59 42.15 -16.72
N GLY A 97 4.77 41.61 -17.02
CA GLY A 97 5.82 42.30 -17.78
C GLY A 97 6.31 41.54 -19.02
N ILE A 98 7.09 42.23 -19.87
CA ILE A 98 7.69 41.69 -21.11
C ILE A 98 8.50 40.40 -20.85
N GLY A 99 9.14 40.26 -19.69
CA GLY A 99 9.80 39.02 -19.25
C GLY A 99 8.84 37.86 -18.93
N GLY A 100 7.62 38.16 -18.45
CA GLY A 100 6.57 37.17 -18.18
C GLY A 100 5.97 36.56 -19.44
N MET A 101 6.02 37.28 -20.57
CA MET A 101 5.55 36.76 -21.86
C MET A 101 6.53 35.73 -22.47
N LEU A 102 7.83 35.91 -22.25
CA LEU A 102 8.86 34.90 -22.59
C LEU A 102 8.76 33.67 -21.68
N ALA A 103 8.60 33.87 -20.37
CA ALA A 103 8.38 32.77 -19.42
C ALA A 103 7.13 31.94 -19.76
N ARG A 104 6.01 32.58 -20.15
CA ARG A 104 4.81 31.88 -20.64
C ARG A 104 5.00 31.10 -21.93
N LYS A 105 5.89 31.54 -22.82
CA LYS A 105 6.19 30.83 -24.08
C LYS A 105 7.08 29.61 -23.84
N ILE A 106 7.98 29.68 -22.86
CA ILE A 106 8.87 28.56 -22.48
C ILE A 106 8.14 27.56 -21.58
N ALA A 107 7.23 28.02 -20.72
CA ALA A 107 6.48 27.17 -19.78
C ALA A 107 5.22 26.50 -20.37
N LYS A 108 5.03 26.50 -21.69
CA LYS A 108 3.92 25.76 -22.31
C LYS A 108 4.27 24.28 -22.45
N LYS A 109 3.62 23.48 -21.60
CA LYS A 109 2.98 22.16 -21.85
C LYS A 109 3.30 21.12 -20.77
N GLU A 110 2.87 21.37 -19.54
CA GLU A 110 2.30 20.29 -18.74
C GLU A 110 1.09 20.86 -18.00
N GLU A 111 -0.10 20.32 -18.27
CA GLU A 111 -1.26 20.61 -17.43
C GLU A 111 -0.91 20.21 -15.99
N PRO A 112 -1.28 21.01 -14.98
CA PRO A 112 -0.99 20.66 -13.60
C PRO A 112 -1.63 19.32 -13.28
N LYS A 113 -0.81 18.26 -13.24
CA LYS A 113 -1.25 16.90 -12.92
C LYS A 113 -1.72 16.90 -11.47
N ALA A 114 -3.03 16.77 -11.28
CA ALA A 114 -3.67 16.70 -9.96
C ALA A 114 -3.23 15.47 -9.15
N ARG A 115 -2.62 14.49 -9.83
CA ARG A 115 -2.15 13.24 -9.27
C ARG A 115 -0.68 13.03 -9.61
N ALA A 116 0.08 12.59 -8.62
CA ALA A 116 1.45 12.14 -8.79
C ALA A 116 1.58 10.72 -8.23
N THR A 117 2.04 9.78 -9.06
CA THR A 117 2.40 8.44 -8.61
C THR A 117 3.65 8.53 -7.74
N ILE A 118 3.56 8.02 -6.51
CA ILE A 118 4.66 7.99 -5.55
C ILE A 118 5.44 6.69 -5.73
N VAL A 119 4.74 5.56 -5.74
CA VAL A 119 5.35 4.23 -5.86
C VAL A 119 4.35 3.26 -6.49
N THR A 120 4.88 2.36 -7.32
CA THR A 120 4.15 1.20 -7.82
C THR A 120 4.83 -0.04 -7.31
N LEU A 121 4.07 -0.91 -6.64
CA LEU A 121 4.52 -2.22 -6.18
C LEU A 121 3.89 -3.30 -7.05
N HIS A 122 4.71 -4.20 -7.55
CA HIS A 122 4.29 -5.39 -8.26
C HIS A 122 4.67 -6.62 -7.43
N ASN A 123 3.70 -7.45 -7.09
CA ASN A 123 3.91 -8.72 -6.40
C ASN A 123 3.30 -9.84 -7.24
N GLU A 124 4.06 -10.91 -7.46
CA GLU A 124 3.61 -12.07 -8.24
C GLU A 124 4.09 -13.38 -7.60
N TYR A 125 3.29 -14.42 -7.76
CA TYR A 125 3.65 -15.80 -7.41
C TYR A 125 3.91 -16.59 -8.68
N LEU A 126 5.17 -16.99 -8.89
CA LEU A 126 5.60 -17.74 -10.08
C LEU A 126 5.52 -19.26 -9.88
N GLU A 127 5.95 -19.74 -8.72
CA GLU A 127 5.94 -21.17 -8.36
C GLU A 127 5.64 -21.34 -6.87
N VAL A 128 4.84 -22.35 -6.54
CA VAL A 128 4.64 -22.82 -5.17
C VAL A 128 5.00 -24.29 -5.12
N SER A 129 6.14 -24.63 -4.50
CA SER A 129 6.59 -26.02 -4.38
C SER A 129 7.04 -26.35 -2.96
N LYS A 130 6.93 -27.65 -2.62
CA LYS A 130 7.39 -28.21 -1.33
C LYS A 130 8.80 -28.80 -1.45
N SER A 131 9.47 -28.56 -2.57
CA SER A 131 10.82 -29.06 -2.82
C SER A 131 11.83 -28.17 -2.10
N VAL A 132 12.29 -28.64 -0.94
CA VAL A 132 13.28 -27.93 -0.12
C VAL A 132 14.51 -28.82 0.03
N ALA A 133 15.71 -28.27 -0.19
CA ALA A 133 16.93 -29.02 0.05
C ALA A 133 17.13 -29.19 1.56
N ALA A 134 17.61 -30.36 2.00
CA ALA A 134 17.82 -30.63 3.42
C ALA A 134 18.80 -29.63 4.08
N SER A 135 19.72 -29.05 3.31
CA SER A 135 20.63 -27.99 3.74
C SER A 135 19.94 -26.68 4.10
N ASP A 136 18.81 -26.35 3.45
CA ASP A 136 18.16 -25.04 3.61
C ASP A 136 17.37 -24.95 4.92
N VAL A 137 17.07 -26.10 5.52
CA VAL A 137 16.40 -26.26 6.82
C VAL A 137 17.33 -26.81 7.90
N ALA A 138 18.61 -27.02 7.59
CA ALA A 138 19.57 -27.53 8.54
C ALA A 138 19.92 -26.47 9.59
N LEU A 139 19.84 -26.83 10.87
CA LEU A 139 20.40 -26.00 11.93
C LEU A 139 21.92 -25.97 11.79
N PRO A 140 22.56 -24.80 11.82
CA PRO A 140 24.02 -24.70 11.87
C PRO A 140 24.59 -25.51 13.03
N ALA A 141 25.71 -26.20 12.83
CA ALA A 141 26.30 -27.10 13.84
C ALA A 141 26.70 -26.36 15.14
N ASP A 142 26.87 -25.05 15.07
CA ASP A 142 27.20 -24.15 16.17
C ASP A 142 25.97 -23.47 16.80
N PHE A 143 24.75 -23.74 16.31
CA PHE A 143 23.52 -23.21 16.88
C PHE A 143 23.34 -23.72 18.33
N LYS A 144 23.26 -22.78 19.28
CA LYS A 144 22.96 -23.05 20.68
C LYS A 144 21.68 -22.33 21.05
N GLU A 145 20.61 -23.10 21.25
CA GLU A 145 19.36 -22.59 21.80
C GLU A 145 19.61 -22.09 23.22
N LYS A 146 19.46 -20.79 23.45
CA LYS A 146 19.40 -20.23 24.81
C LYS A 146 17.98 -20.45 25.33
N LYS A 147 17.83 -21.42 26.22
CA LYS A 147 16.62 -21.60 27.03
C LYS A 147 16.46 -20.49 28.05
#